data_AF-A0A1I8PFP8-F1
#
_entry.id   AF-A0A1I8PFP8-F1
#
_cell.length_a   1.000
_cell.length_b   1.000
_cell.length_c   1.000
_cell.angle_alpha   90.00
_cell.angle_beta   90.00
_cell.angle_gamma   90.00
#
_symmetry.space_group_name_H-M   'P 1'
#
loop_
_entity.id
_entity.type
_entity.pdbx_description
1 polymer ?
#
loop_
_entity_poly.entity_id
_entity_poly.type
_entity_poly.pdbx_seq_one_letter_code
_entity_poly.pdbx_strand_id
1 'polypeptide(L)'
;MKELFETINPILKEIRKRIDDLTFSLNKEDAVLGELKADLIKQRIESNTRWEVIAKKLDEQDSLIRSLEAKVSRFDPLAKQSEVPRVRIKQMIEDLEAFNRLDPLTKQQKLLLSDIETNEWKTILRRQDGSVNFYRNWADYKSGFGNPDGEFFIG
;
A
#
# COMPACT_ATOMS: atom_id res chain seq x y z
N MET A 1 -54.07 12.88 84.84
CA MET A 1 -53.85 13.95 83.84
C MET A 1 -52.40 14.45 83.82
N LYS A 2 -51.77 14.70 84.98
CA LYS A 2 -50.38 15.21 85.08
C LYS A 2 -49.31 14.23 84.58
N GLU A 3 -49.42 12.93 84.91
CA GLU A 3 -48.46 11.89 84.45
C GLU A 3 -48.46 11.66 82.93
N LEU A 4 -49.63 11.77 82.30
CA LEU A 4 -49.73 11.69 80.83
C LEU A 4 -48.99 12.86 80.16
N PHE A 5 -49.08 14.06 80.76
CA PHE A 5 -48.41 15.24 80.25
C PHE A 5 -46.88 15.14 80.37
N GLU A 6 -46.37 14.61 81.47
CA GLU A 6 -44.92 14.40 81.66
C GLU A 6 -44.35 13.33 80.73
N THR A 7 -45.15 12.32 80.35
CA THR A 7 -44.72 11.28 79.41
C THR A 7 -44.76 11.74 77.95
N ILE A 8 -45.78 12.51 77.55
CA ILE A 8 -46.02 12.84 76.13
C ILE A 8 -45.13 14.00 75.63
N ASN A 9 -44.89 15.03 76.44
CA ASN A 9 -44.10 16.19 76.03
C ASN A 9 -42.68 15.90 75.54
N PRO A 10 -41.86 15.05 76.20
CA PRO A 10 -40.53 14.73 75.68
C PRO A 10 -40.59 14.01 74.34
N ILE A 11 -41.61 13.16 74.12
CA ILE A 11 -41.83 12.46 72.84
C ILE A 11 -42.18 13.48 71.75
N LEU A 12 -43.08 14.42 72.02
CA LEU A 12 -43.43 15.49 71.06
C LEU A 12 -42.23 16.37 70.72
N LYS A 13 -41.37 16.68 71.70
CA LYS A 13 -40.14 17.46 71.48
C LYS A 13 -39.16 16.71 70.59
N GLU A 14 -39.00 15.40 70.80
CA GLU A 14 -38.14 14.56 69.98
C GLU A 14 -38.69 14.40 68.55
N ILE A 15 -40.00 14.20 68.40
CA ILE A 15 -40.65 14.16 67.08
C ILE A 15 -40.43 15.48 66.33
N ARG A 16 -40.62 16.62 67.00
CA ARG A 16 -40.38 17.93 66.38
C ARG A 16 -38.94 18.09 65.93
N LYS A 17 -37.98 17.75 66.79
CA LYS A 17 -36.55 17.80 66.44
C LYS A 17 -36.25 16.93 65.21
N ARG A 18 -36.80 15.71 65.16
CA ARG A 18 -36.64 14.83 63.99
C ARG A 18 -37.26 15.41 62.72
N ILE A 19 -38.42 16.05 62.82
CA ILE A 19 -39.05 16.73 61.68
C ILE A 19 -38.14 17.86 61.17
N ASP A 20 -37.57 18.65 62.07
CA ASP A 20 -36.67 19.75 61.72
C ASP A 20 -35.39 19.22 61.04
N ASP A 21 -34.77 18.18 61.59
CA ASP A 21 -33.56 17.55 61.05
C ASP A 21 -33.82 16.91 59.66
N LEU A 22 -34.96 16.24 59.48
CA LEU A 22 -35.38 15.67 58.20
C LEU A 22 -35.66 16.76 57.17
N THR A 23 -36.34 17.83 57.56
CA THR A 23 -36.62 18.98 56.68
C THR A 23 -35.32 19.62 56.20
N PHE A 24 -34.34 19.80 57.09
CA PHE A 24 -33.03 20.31 56.73
C PHE A 24 -32.30 19.40 55.74
N SER A 25 -32.32 18.09 55.99
CA SER A 25 -31.68 17.10 55.12
C SER A 25 -32.31 17.08 53.73
N LEU A 26 -33.64 17.11 53.65
CA LEU A 26 -34.38 17.16 52.39
C LEU A 26 -34.06 18.43 51.59
N ASN A 27 -34.05 19.59 52.23
CA ASN A 27 -33.69 20.85 51.56
C ASN A 27 -32.26 20.84 51.01
N LYS A 28 -31.33 20.19 51.72
CA LYS A 28 -29.95 20.02 51.24
C LYS A 28 -29.89 19.10 50.03
N GLU A 29 -30.63 18.00 50.04
CA GLU A 29 -30.73 17.10 48.89
C GLU A 29 -31.34 17.79 47.67
N ASP A 30 -32.39 18.59 47.85
CA ASP A 30 -33.02 19.38 46.79
C ASP A 30 -32.03 20.38 46.16
N ALA A 31 -31.19 21.02 46.98
CA ALA A 31 -30.16 21.93 46.50
C ALA A 31 -29.11 21.20 45.63
N VAL A 32 -28.60 20.06 46.10
CA VAL A 32 -27.63 19.24 45.34
C VAL A 32 -28.25 18.74 44.04
N LEU A 33 -29.51 18.31 44.08
CA LEU A 33 -30.25 17.85 42.91
C LEU A 33 -30.44 18.99 41.89
N GLY A 34 -30.64 20.22 42.36
CA GLY A 34 -30.67 21.42 41.53
C GLY A 34 -29.34 21.67 40.80
N GLU A 35 -28.23 21.63 41.52
CA GLU A 35 -26.88 21.79 40.94
C GLU A 35 -26.58 20.69 39.91
N LEU A 36 -26.84 19.43 40.25
CA LEU A 36 -26.59 18.30 39.36
C LEU A 36 -27.41 18.39 38.06
N LYS A 37 -28.66 18.86 38.14
CA LYS A 37 -29.49 19.12 36.95
C LYS A 37 -28.90 20.21 36.07
N ALA A 38 -28.39 21.29 36.66
CA ALA A 38 -27.77 22.38 35.91
C ALA A 38 -26.50 21.92 35.19
N ASP A 39 -25.64 21.16 35.88
CA ASP A 39 -24.42 20.59 35.29
C ASP A 39 -24.73 19.63 34.14
N LEU A 40 -25.76 18.78 34.30
CA LEU A 40 -26.19 17.87 33.25
C LEU A 40 -26.66 18.63 31.99
N ILE A 41 -27.45 19.70 32.18
CA ILE A 41 -27.90 20.55 31.06
C ILE A 41 -26.70 21.19 30.36
N LYS A 42 -25.75 21.73 31.13
CA LYS A 42 -24.53 22.33 30.59
C LYS A 42 -23.73 21.32 29.77
N GLN A 43 -23.47 20.14 30.32
CA GLN A 43 -22.76 19.06 29.64
C GLN A 43 -23.46 18.63 28.34
N ARG A 44 -24.80 18.56 28.36
CA ARG A 44 -25.60 18.24 27.18
C ARG A 44 -25.45 19.28 26.08
N ILE A 45 -25.53 20.58 26.42
CA ILE A 45 -25.35 21.68 25.47
C ILE A 45 -23.95 21.63 24.87
N GLU A 46 -22.92 21.50 25.70
CA GLU A 46 -21.52 21.40 25.24
C GLU A 46 -21.31 20.22 24.29
N SER A 47 -21.87 19.05 24.62
CA SER A 47 -21.81 17.90 23.73
C SER A 47 -22.51 18.18 22.40
N ASN A 48 -23.68 18.81 22.41
CA ASN A 48 -24.42 19.14 21.18
C ASN A 48 -23.63 20.13 20.31
N THR A 49 -23.04 21.17 20.89
CA THR A 49 -22.20 22.12 20.14
C THR A 49 -20.99 21.44 19.52
N ARG A 50 -20.35 20.50 20.23
CA ARG A 50 -19.25 19.70 19.66
C ARG A 50 -19.71 18.87 18.46
N TRP A 51 -20.89 18.23 18.56
CA TRP A 51 -21.46 17.48 17.44
C TRP A 51 -21.77 18.37 16.24
N GLU A 52 -22.30 19.58 16.44
CA GLU A 52 -22.55 20.54 15.36
C GLU A 52 -21.27 20.94 14.60
N VAL A 53 -20.16 21.15 15.32
CA VAL A 53 -18.87 21.45 14.69
C VAL A 53 -18.38 20.26 13.86
N ILE A 54 -18.52 19.04 14.36
CA ILE A 54 -18.14 17.81 13.63
C ILE A 54 -19.01 17.65 12.37
N ALA A 55 -20.32 17.87 12.48
CA ALA A 55 -21.24 17.77 11.35
C ALA A 55 -20.87 18.72 10.21
N LYS A 56 -20.57 19.99 10.51
CA LYS A 56 -20.11 20.97 9.49
C LYS A 56 -18.83 20.52 8.79
N LYS A 57 -17.87 19.99 9.56
CA LYS A 57 -16.62 19.48 8.98
C LYS A 57 -16.83 18.28 8.08
N LEU A 58 -17.82 17.44 8.38
CA LEU A 58 -18.21 16.32 7.54
C LEU A 58 -18.82 16.82 6.21
N ASP A 59 -19.72 17.80 6.27
CA ASP A 59 -20.31 18.42 5.07
C ASP A 59 -19.25 19.04 4.16
N GLU A 60 -18.26 19.71 4.74
CA GLU A 60 -17.10 20.25 4.00
C GLU A 60 -16.31 19.14 3.32
N GLN A 61 -16.03 18.04 4.03
CA GLN A 61 -15.32 16.88 3.46
C GLN A 61 -16.12 16.23 2.33
N ASP A 62 -17.42 16.06 2.48
CA ASP A 62 -18.29 15.52 1.43
C ASP A 62 -18.30 16.41 0.18
N SER A 63 -18.25 17.73 0.34
CA SER A 63 -18.15 18.65 -0.79
C SER A 63 -16.82 18.49 -1.55
N LEU A 64 -15.71 18.27 -0.83
CA LEU A 64 -14.40 18.04 -1.41
C LEU A 64 -14.34 16.70 -2.14
N ILE A 65 -14.91 15.64 -1.55
CA ILE A 65 -15.00 14.31 -2.17
C ILE A 65 -15.73 14.43 -3.51
N ARG A 66 -16.92 15.05 -3.55
CA ARG A 66 -17.68 15.25 -4.81
C ARG A 66 -16.88 16.02 -5.85
N SER A 67 -16.12 17.05 -5.44
CA SER A 67 -15.26 17.81 -6.34
C SER A 67 -14.13 16.96 -6.93
N LEU A 68 -13.50 16.12 -6.10
CA LEU A 68 -12.45 15.22 -6.52
C LEU A 68 -12.99 14.12 -7.45
N GLU A 69 -14.12 13.51 -7.10
CA GLU A 69 -14.81 12.53 -7.95
C GLU A 69 -15.13 13.13 -9.32
N ALA A 70 -15.67 14.36 -9.36
CA ALA A 70 -15.94 15.06 -10.62
C ALA A 70 -14.67 15.35 -11.42
N LYS A 71 -13.54 15.65 -10.77
CA LYS A 71 -12.24 15.80 -11.44
C LYS A 71 -11.74 14.46 -11.99
N VAL A 72 -11.85 13.39 -11.22
CA VAL A 72 -11.45 12.03 -11.62
C VAL A 72 -12.26 11.56 -12.83
N SER A 73 -13.58 11.73 -12.84
CA SER A 73 -14.42 11.35 -13.98
C SER A 73 -14.06 12.05 -15.29
N ARG A 74 -13.43 13.22 -15.26
CA ARG A 74 -12.94 13.88 -16.49
C ARG A 74 -11.77 13.14 -17.15
N PHE A 75 -11.08 12.28 -16.41
CA PHE A 75 -9.96 11.49 -16.93
C PHE A 75 -10.39 10.13 -17.47
N ASP A 76 -11.60 9.65 -17.16
CA ASP A 76 -12.12 8.38 -17.69
C ASP A 76 -12.17 8.32 -19.24
N PRO A 77 -12.59 9.39 -19.95
CA PRO A 77 -12.56 9.40 -21.41
C PRO A 77 -11.14 9.33 -21.97
N LEU A 78 -10.16 9.98 -21.32
CA LEU A 78 -8.76 9.96 -21.75
C LEU A 78 -8.13 8.58 -21.55
N ALA A 79 -8.50 7.87 -20.49
CA ALA A 79 -8.08 6.49 -20.27
C ALA A 79 -8.57 5.58 -21.42
N LYS A 80 -9.87 5.65 -21.75
CA LYS A 80 -10.48 4.89 -22.85
C LYS A 80 -9.91 5.26 -24.23
N GLN A 81 -9.61 6.54 -24.45
CA GLN A 81 -9.04 7.01 -25.72
C GLN A 81 -7.58 6.57 -25.89
N SER A 82 -6.83 6.40 -24.79
CA SER A 82 -5.47 5.84 -24.79
C SER A 82 -5.43 4.32 -24.98
N GLU A 83 -6.55 3.63 -24.78
CA GLU A 83 -6.66 2.18 -24.89
C GLU A 83 -6.51 1.70 -26.34
N VAL A 84 -7.06 2.44 -27.32
CA VAL A 84 -6.94 2.12 -28.76
C VAL A 84 -5.46 2.15 -29.23
N PRO A 85 -4.66 3.20 -28.94
CA PRO A 85 -3.21 3.17 -29.19
C PRO A 85 -2.48 2.04 -28.46
N ARG A 86 -2.81 1.75 -27.19
CA ARG A 86 -2.17 0.67 -26.42
C ARG A 86 -2.45 -0.71 -27.00
N VAL A 87 -3.69 -0.99 -27.39
CA VAL A 87 -4.07 -2.25 -28.05
C VAL A 87 -3.34 -2.40 -29.38
N ARG A 88 -3.24 -1.33 -30.18
CA ARG A 88 -2.51 -1.37 -31.45
C ARG A 88 -1.01 -1.57 -31.28
N ILE A 89 -0.39 -0.93 -30.29
CA ILE A 89 1.04 -1.14 -29.96
C ILE A 89 1.25 -2.57 -29.47
N LYS A 90 0.37 -3.09 -28.61
CA LYS A 90 0.45 -4.47 -28.11
C LYS A 90 0.35 -5.47 -29.26
N GLN A 91 -0.61 -5.28 -30.17
CA GLN A 91 -0.73 -6.09 -31.37
C GLN A 91 0.53 -5.99 -32.25
N MET A 92 1.06 -4.78 -32.45
CA MET A 92 2.26 -4.57 -33.26
C MET A 92 3.50 -5.24 -32.66
N ILE A 93 3.62 -5.28 -31.32
CA ILE A 93 4.67 -6.04 -30.62
C ILE A 93 4.47 -7.54 -30.82
N GLU A 94 3.25 -8.05 -30.66
CA GLU A 94 2.94 -9.47 -30.87
C GLU A 94 3.22 -9.90 -32.32
N ASP A 95 2.88 -9.06 -33.30
CA ASP A 95 3.14 -9.28 -34.72
C ASP A 95 4.65 -9.24 -35.03
N LEU A 96 5.40 -8.31 -34.44
CA LEU A 96 6.86 -8.23 -34.55
C LEU A 96 7.54 -9.45 -33.92
N GLU A 97 7.07 -9.90 -32.76
CA GLU A 97 7.55 -11.11 -32.12
C GLU A 97 7.24 -12.36 -32.96
N ALA A 98 6.05 -12.45 -33.55
CA ALA A 98 5.67 -13.54 -34.44
C ALA A 98 6.53 -13.56 -35.71
N PHE A 99 6.79 -12.40 -36.30
CA PHE A 99 7.66 -12.25 -37.46
C PHE A 99 9.10 -12.69 -37.15
N ASN A 100 9.67 -12.25 -36.04
CA ASN A 100 11.02 -12.66 -35.61
C ASN A 100 11.13 -14.17 -35.34
N ARG A 101 10.06 -14.83 -34.92
CA ARG A 101 10.03 -16.31 -34.74
C ARG A 101 10.07 -17.07 -36.06
N LEU A 102 9.62 -16.45 -37.16
CA LEU A 102 9.51 -17.07 -38.48
C LEU A 102 10.67 -16.70 -39.42
N ASP A 103 11.47 -15.69 -39.08
CA ASP A 103 12.61 -15.25 -39.90
C ASP A 103 13.74 -16.30 -39.92
N PRO A 104 14.09 -16.86 -41.10
CA PRO A 104 15.20 -17.78 -41.26
C PRO A 104 16.56 -17.20 -40.82
N LEU A 105 16.77 -15.88 -40.97
CA LEU A 105 17.99 -15.22 -40.49
C LEU A 105 18.05 -15.22 -38.97
N THR A 106 16.94 -15.02 -38.28
CA THR A 106 16.88 -15.05 -36.80
C THR A 106 17.12 -16.47 -36.28
N LYS A 107 16.64 -17.50 -36.98
CA LYS A 107 16.94 -18.90 -36.65
C LYS A 107 18.43 -19.23 -36.86
N GLN A 108 19.04 -18.73 -37.94
CA GLN A 108 20.49 -18.87 -38.18
C GLN A 108 21.33 -18.10 -37.16
N GLN A 109 20.94 -16.87 -36.81
CA GLN A 109 21.60 -16.09 -35.76
C GLN A 109 21.47 -16.76 -34.40
N LYS A 110 20.30 -17.34 -34.08
CA LYS A 110 20.08 -18.08 -32.84
C LYS A 110 20.89 -19.39 -32.79
N LEU A 111 21.11 -20.04 -33.93
CA LEU A 111 22.01 -21.20 -34.05
C LEU A 111 23.48 -20.79 -33.83
N LEU A 112 23.90 -19.67 -34.44
CA LEU A 112 25.22 -19.07 -34.22
C LEU A 112 25.42 -18.65 -32.74
N LEU A 113 24.37 -18.13 -32.09
CA LEU A 113 24.38 -17.78 -30.67
C LEU A 113 24.41 -19.01 -29.77
N SER A 114 23.72 -20.11 -30.12
CA SER A 114 23.79 -21.35 -29.35
C SER A 114 25.18 -22.00 -29.40
N ASP A 115 25.88 -21.88 -30.53
CA ASP A 115 27.29 -22.31 -30.66
C ASP A 115 28.24 -21.44 -29.82
N ILE A 116 27.84 -20.19 -29.49
CA ILE A 116 28.57 -19.28 -28.60
C ILE A 116 28.20 -19.52 -27.11
N GLU A 117 26.96 -19.94 -26.83
CA GLU A 117 26.48 -20.24 -25.46
C GLU A 117 27.03 -21.56 -24.91
N THR A 118 27.36 -22.53 -25.78
CA THR A 118 28.25 -23.62 -25.40
C THR A 118 29.66 -23.03 -25.30
N ASN A 119 30.20 -22.89 -24.09
CA ASN A 119 31.58 -22.45 -23.79
C ASN A 119 32.69 -23.38 -24.37
N GLU A 120 32.46 -23.97 -25.53
CA GLU A 120 33.36 -24.81 -26.28
C GLU A 120 34.30 -23.91 -27.09
N TRP A 121 35.46 -23.63 -26.51
CA TRP A 121 36.52 -22.90 -27.20
C TRP A 121 37.06 -23.73 -28.36
N LYS A 122 36.80 -23.30 -29.60
CA LYS A 122 37.44 -23.89 -30.77
C LYS A 122 38.91 -23.45 -30.84
N THR A 123 39.82 -24.40 -30.60
CA THR A 123 41.26 -24.14 -30.67
C THR A 123 41.69 -23.92 -32.12
N ILE A 124 42.21 -22.73 -32.42
CA ILE A 124 42.68 -22.35 -33.78
C ILE A 124 44.19 -22.56 -33.99
N LEU A 125 44.95 -22.59 -32.88
CA LEU A 125 46.40 -22.75 -32.86
C LEU A 125 46.83 -23.38 -31.53
N ARG A 126 47.76 -24.34 -31.58
CA ARG A 126 48.36 -24.95 -30.38
C ARG A 126 49.87 -25.06 -30.54
N ARG A 127 50.61 -24.63 -29.50
CA ARG A 127 52.06 -24.79 -29.37
C ARG A 127 52.40 -25.40 -28.02
N GLN A 128 53.36 -26.30 -28.00
CA GLN A 128 53.73 -27.07 -26.82
C GLN A 128 55.24 -27.29 -26.72
N ASP A 129 55.84 -27.88 -27.75
CA ASP A 129 57.22 -28.41 -27.72
C ASP A 129 58.12 -27.90 -28.85
N GLY A 130 57.57 -27.16 -29.82
CA GLY A 130 58.29 -26.66 -30.98
C GLY A 130 58.58 -27.71 -32.06
N SER A 131 57.90 -28.86 -32.03
CA SER A 131 58.03 -29.93 -33.03
C SER A 131 57.56 -29.50 -34.42
N VAL A 132 56.69 -28.50 -34.53
CA VAL A 132 56.21 -27.98 -35.81
C VAL A 132 56.85 -26.63 -36.11
N ASN A 133 57.41 -26.50 -37.33
CA ASN A 133 57.91 -25.21 -37.81
C ASN A 133 56.74 -24.27 -38.16
N PHE A 134 56.61 -23.16 -37.44
CA PHE A 134 55.62 -22.09 -37.69
C PHE A 134 56.14 -20.97 -38.59
N TYR A 135 57.43 -20.96 -38.97
CA TYR A 135 57.94 -20.02 -39.96
C TYR A 135 57.60 -20.52 -41.38
N ARG A 136 56.37 -20.20 -41.82
CA ARG A 136 55.75 -20.69 -43.05
C ARG A 136 55.27 -19.55 -43.94
N ASN A 137 54.99 -19.86 -45.21
CA ASN A 137 54.45 -18.87 -46.15
C ASN A 137 52.92 -18.70 -45.98
N TRP A 138 52.35 -17.69 -46.65
CA TRP A 138 50.92 -17.39 -46.58
C TRP A 138 50.01 -18.54 -47.05
N ALA A 139 50.42 -19.28 -48.08
CA ALA A 139 49.61 -20.37 -48.62
C ALA A 139 49.45 -21.49 -47.57
N ASP A 140 50.53 -21.83 -46.86
CA ASP A 140 50.51 -22.81 -45.77
C ASP A 140 49.61 -22.34 -44.62
N TYR A 141 49.68 -21.06 -44.25
CA TYR A 141 48.79 -20.51 -43.24
C TYR A 141 47.34 -20.59 -43.66
N LYS A 142 47.00 -20.29 -44.92
CA LYS A 142 45.62 -20.38 -45.42
C LYS A 142 45.09 -21.83 -45.47
N SER A 143 45.96 -22.81 -45.70
CA SER A 143 45.55 -24.22 -45.77
C SER A 143 45.56 -24.93 -44.42
N GLY A 144 46.24 -24.37 -43.42
CA GLY A 144 46.49 -25.02 -42.14
C GLY A 144 47.65 -26.00 -42.22
N PHE A 145 48.25 -26.29 -41.06
CA PHE A 145 49.38 -27.21 -40.93
C PHE A 145 49.53 -27.74 -39.50
N GLY A 146 50.21 -28.87 -39.35
CA GLY A 146 50.45 -29.53 -38.05
C GLY A 146 49.44 -30.64 -37.73
N ASN A 147 49.39 -31.04 -36.46
CA ASN A 147 48.51 -32.10 -35.97
C ASN A 147 47.59 -31.58 -34.86
N PRO A 148 46.24 -31.67 -34.99
CA PRO A 148 45.30 -31.30 -33.94
C PRO A 148 45.58 -31.91 -32.56
N ASP A 149 46.12 -33.13 -32.53
CA ASP A 149 46.49 -33.81 -31.28
C ASP A 149 47.80 -33.26 -30.64
N GLY A 150 48.58 -32.46 -31.39
CA GLY A 150 49.84 -31.84 -30.99
C GLY A 150 49.91 -30.34 -31.32
N GLU A 151 50.99 -29.91 -31.99
CA GLU A 151 51.10 -28.52 -32.48
C GLU A 151 50.46 -28.34 -33.85
N PHE A 152 49.61 -27.31 -34.02
CA PHE A 152 48.93 -27.03 -35.30
C PHE A 152 48.45 -25.59 -35.45
N PHE A 153 48.08 -25.26 -36.69
CA PHE A 153 47.24 -24.12 -37.10
C PHE A 153 46.14 -24.63 -38.03
N ILE A 154 44.88 -24.21 -37.82
CA ILE A 154 43.71 -24.82 -38.48
C ILE A 154 43.58 -24.51 -39.98
N GLY A 155 44.08 -23.37 -40.46
CA GLY A 155 43.91 -22.89 -41.84
C GLY A 155 42.91 -21.77 -41.99
#